data_AF-A0A3D1G077-F1
#
_entry.id   AF-A0A3D1G077-F1
#
_cell.length_a   1.000
_cell.length_b   1.000
_cell.length_c   1.000
_cell.angle_alpha   90.00
_cell.angle_beta   90.00
_cell.angle_gamma   90.00
#
_symmetry.space_group_name_H-M   'P 1'
#
loop_
_entity.id
_entity.type
_entity.pdbx_description
1 polymer ?
#
loop_
_entity_poly.entity_id
_entity_poly.type
_entity_poly.pdbx_seq_one_letter_code
_entity_poly.pdbx_strand_id
1 'polypeptide(L)'
;AIEILKNSKPNKKKKFKYRIEEWGADLQSEHERFLVEKHFKAPVVLYDYPASIKAFYMRLNEDGKTVRAMDILFPGIGEIVGGSQREERYNVLKEKVAAVGIPEEELWWYLETRKFGTCIHSGFGLGFERLVQFSTGMGNIRDVIPFPRTPGSANF
;
A
#
# COMPACT_ATOMS: atom_id res chain seq x y z
N ALA A 1 -13.73 2.83 -2.58
CA ALA A 1 -13.30 1.53 -3.14
C ALA A 1 -14.07 0.34 -2.57
N ILE A 2 -14.09 0.16 -1.24
CA ILE A 2 -14.74 -0.99 -0.58
C ILE A 2 -16.20 -1.17 -1.01
N GLU A 3 -17.03 -0.13 -1.02
CA GLU A 3 -18.43 -0.25 -1.43
C GLU A 3 -18.60 -0.69 -2.88
N ILE A 4 -17.74 -0.20 -3.78
CA ILE A 4 -17.71 -0.59 -5.20
C ILE A 4 -17.39 -2.08 -5.31
N LEU A 5 -16.34 -2.53 -4.61
CA LEU A 5 -15.90 -3.93 -4.60
C LEU A 5 -16.95 -4.84 -3.97
N LYS A 6 -17.51 -4.45 -2.82
CA LYS A 6 -18.58 -5.16 -2.12
C LYS A 6 -19.78 -5.37 -3.04
N ASN A 7 -20.18 -4.32 -3.77
CA ASN A 7 -21.33 -4.36 -4.66
C ASN A 7 -21.06 -4.94 -6.05
N SER A 8 -19.80 -5.21 -6.39
CA SER A 8 -19.40 -5.72 -7.70
C SER A 8 -20.01 -7.10 -7.99
N LYS A 9 -20.32 -7.36 -9.27
CA LYS A 9 -20.81 -8.68 -9.72
C LYS A 9 -19.83 -9.82 -9.35
N PRO A 10 -18.51 -9.68 -9.51
CA PRO A 10 -17.57 -10.72 -9.09
C PRO A 10 -17.64 -11.05 -7.60
N ASN A 11 -17.72 -10.04 -6.72
CA ASN A 11 -17.84 -10.26 -5.27
C ASN A 11 -19.18 -10.93 -4.90
N LYS A 12 -20.30 -10.44 -5.46
CA LYS A 12 -21.65 -11.03 -5.22
C LYS A 12 -21.77 -12.45 -5.73
N LYS A 13 -21.10 -12.78 -6.85
CA LYS A 13 -21.08 -14.14 -7.43
C LYS A 13 -19.96 -15.02 -6.85
N LYS A 14 -19.31 -14.62 -5.75
CA LYS A 14 -18.23 -15.37 -5.09
C LYS A 14 -17.10 -15.76 -6.05
N LYS A 15 -16.79 -14.89 -7.02
CA LYS A 15 -15.70 -15.08 -7.98
C LYS A 15 -14.36 -14.53 -7.51
N PHE A 16 -14.38 -13.56 -6.59
CA PHE A 16 -13.14 -13.15 -5.92
C PHE A 16 -12.71 -14.24 -4.94
N LYS A 17 -11.40 -14.52 -4.92
CA LYS A 17 -10.82 -15.46 -3.96
C LYS A 17 -10.90 -14.88 -2.55
N TYR A 18 -10.68 -13.58 -2.42
CA TYR A 18 -10.77 -12.84 -1.16
C TYR A 18 -12.04 -12.00 -1.15
N ARG A 19 -13.09 -12.41 -0.43
CA ARG A 19 -14.37 -11.68 -0.46
C ARG A 19 -14.29 -10.39 0.36
N ILE A 20 -14.86 -9.32 -0.19
CA ILE A 20 -15.02 -8.05 0.53
C ILE A 20 -16.40 -8.03 1.17
N GLU A 21 -16.44 -8.21 2.49
CA GLU A 21 -17.69 -8.23 3.28
C GLU A 21 -17.92 -6.92 4.03
N GLU A 22 -16.86 -6.34 4.60
CA GLU A 22 -16.91 -5.11 5.39
C GLU A 22 -15.73 -4.17 5.13
N TRP A 23 -15.85 -2.95 5.64
CA TRP A 23 -14.78 -1.96 5.62
C TRP A 23 -13.69 -2.36 6.62
N GLY A 24 -12.43 -2.14 6.26
CA GLY A 24 -11.27 -2.60 7.03
C GLY A 24 -10.54 -3.79 6.41
N ALA A 25 -11.16 -4.47 5.43
CA ALA A 25 -10.50 -5.52 4.66
C ALA A 25 -9.39 -4.94 3.77
N ASP A 26 -8.23 -5.62 3.75
CA ASP A 26 -7.15 -5.27 2.84
C ASP A 26 -7.47 -5.67 1.41
N LEU A 27 -7.14 -4.80 0.46
CA LEU A 27 -7.38 -5.06 -0.95
C LEU A 27 -6.32 -6.03 -1.47
N GLN A 28 -6.71 -6.83 -2.44
CA GLN A 28 -5.84 -7.81 -3.07
C GLN A 28 -5.71 -7.43 -4.54
N SER A 29 -4.69 -7.97 -5.22
CA SER A 29 -4.43 -7.64 -6.63
C SER A 29 -5.67 -7.83 -7.53
N GLU A 30 -6.51 -8.83 -7.26
CA GLU A 30 -7.76 -9.02 -8.02
C GLU A 30 -8.77 -7.87 -7.86
N HIS A 31 -8.81 -7.25 -6.68
CA HIS A 31 -9.67 -6.10 -6.38
C HIS A 31 -9.14 -4.83 -7.03
N GLU A 32 -7.84 -4.58 -6.89
CA GLU A 32 -7.16 -3.46 -7.53
C GLU A 32 -7.34 -3.49 -9.05
N ARG A 33 -7.07 -4.65 -9.66
CA ARG A 33 -7.26 -4.86 -11.09
C ARG A 33 -8.71 -4.71 -11.51
N PHE A 34 -9.68 -5.16 -10.70
CA PHE A 34 -11.09 -4.91 -11.00
C PHE A 34 -11.41 -3.41 -11.05
N LEU A 35 -10.93 -2.64 -10.06
CA LEU A 35 -11.15 -1.19 -10.02
C LEU A 35 -10.56 -0.52 -11.26
N VAL A 36 -9.33 -0.85 -11.61
CA VAL A 36 -8.61 -0.24 -12.74
C VAL A 36 -9.16 -0.72 -14.09
N GLU A 37 -9.27 -2.02 -14.32
CA GLU A 37 -9.55 -2.59 -15.64
C GLU A 37 -11.05 -2.68 -15.98
N LYS A 38 -11.91 -2.82 -14.97
CA LYS A 38 -13.35 -3.09 -15.18
C LYS A 38 -14.24 -1.94 -14.76
N HIS A 39 -13.98 -1.32 -13.61
CA HIS A 39 -14.85 -0.27 -13.08
C HIS A 39 -14.51 1.11 -13.66
N PHE A 40 -13.27 1.59 -13.44
CA PHE A 40 -12.84 2.92 -13.85
C PHE A 40 -12.23 2.96 -15.26
N LYS A 41 -11.64 1.85 -15.73
CA LYS A 41 -10.95 1.76 -17.04
C LYS A 41 -9.83 2.79 -17.22
N ALA A 42 -9.18 3.16 -16.12
CA ALA A 42 -8.13 4.15 -16.03
C ALA A 42 -7.25 3.85 -14.81
N PRO A 43 -6.00 4.34 -14.74
CA PRO A 43 -5.21 4.30 -13.51
C PRO A 43 -5.98 4.90 -12.33
N VAL A 44 -5.87 4.29 -11.15
CA VAL A 44 -6.62 4.67 -9.95
C VAL A 44 -5.64 4.97 -8.83
N VAL A 45 -5.84 6.09 -8.13
CA VAL A 45 -5.18 6.34 -6.85
C VAL A 45 -6.16 6.06 -5.73
N LEU A 46 -5.86 5.06 -4.91
CA LEU A 46 -6.60 4.81 -3.67
C LEU A 46 -5.89 5.53 -2.53
N TYR A 47 -6.65 6.18 -1.65
CA TYR A 47 -6.10 6.91 -0.52
C TYR A 47 -6.99 6.77 0.72
N ASP A 48 -6.48 7.22 1.87
CA ASP A 48 -7.14 7.15 3.18
C ASP A 48 -7.53 5.71 3.58
N TYR A 49 -6.51 4.85 3.66
CA TYR A 49 -6.66 3.46 4.07
C TYR A 49 -6.95 3.31 5.56
N PRO A 50 -7.63 2.23 6.00
CA PRO A 50 -7.79 1.91 7.42
C PRO A 50 -6.45 1.84 8.14
N ALA A 51 -6.36 2.47 9.32
CA ALA A 51 -5.12 2.55 10.08
C ALA A 51 -4.60 1.18 10.56
N SER A 52 -5.50 0.23 10.80
CA SER A 52 -5.20 -1.11 11.35
C SER A 52 -4.43 -2.03 10.39
N ILE A 53 -4.46 -1.74 9.09
CA ILE A 53 -3.84 -2.59 8.06
C ILE A 53 -2.62 -1.93 7.39
N LYS A 54 -2.22 -0.73 7.85
CA LYS A 54 -1.12 0.03 7.28
C LYS A 54 -0.03 0.29 8.33
N ALA A 55 1.16 0.66 7.85
CA ALA A 55 2.34 0.79 8.69
C ALA A 55 2.22 1.91 9.75
N PHE A 56 2.91 1.74 10.88
CA PHE A 56 2.88 2.66 12.02
C PHE A 56 3.27 4.10 11.64
N TYR A 57 4.18 4.28 10.70
CA TYR A 57 4.72 5.59 10.30
C TYR A 57 3.75 6.44 9.48
N MET A 58 2.62 5.90 9.00
CA MET A 58 1.68 6.66 8.18
C MET A 58 0.88 7.64 9.04
N ARG A 59 0.67 8.88 8.61
CA ARG A 59 -0.03 9.89 9.41
C ARG A 59 -1.47 9.49 9.68
N LEU A 60 -1.90 9.55 10.94
CA LEU A 60 -3.30 9.33 11.32
C LEU A 60 -4.16 10.53 10.90
N ASN A 61 -5.27 10.24 10.24
CA ASN A 61 -6.24 11.25 9.82
C ASN A 61 -7.07 11.77 11.00
N GLU A 62 -7.74 12.90 10.76
CA GLU A 62 -8.61 13.54 11.78
C GLU A 62 -9.80 12.67 12.16
N ASP A 63 -10.18 11.71 11.31
CA ASP A 63 -11.25 10.75 11.60
C ASP A 63 -10.85 9.68 12.63
N GLY A 64 -9.56 9.60 13.00
CA GLY A 64 -9.00 8.61 13.92
C GLY A 64 -9.09 7.15 13.44
N LYS A 65 -9.52 6.91 12.20
CA LYS A 65 -9.80 5.56 11.64
C LYS A 65 -8.93 5.25 10.43
N THR A 66 -8.54 6.26 9.68
CA THR A 66 -7.73 6.13 8.46
C THR A 66 -6.37 6.77 8.60
N VAL A 67 -5.46 6.41 7.70
CA VAL A 67 -4.15 7.04 7.58
C VAL A 67 -4.00 7.68 6.20
N ARG A 68 -3.19 8.75 6.08
CA ARG A 68 -2.81 9.40 4.81
C ARG A 68 -1.91 8.51 3.94
N ALA A 69 -2.38 7.32 3.62
CA ALA A 69 -1.76 6.40 2.67
C ALA A 69 -2.30 6.65 1.27
N MET A 70 -1.50 6.32 0.26
CA MET A 70 -1.94 6.25 -1.11
C MET A 70 -1.26 5.10 -1.86
N ASP A 71 -2.02 4.42 -2.71
CA ASP A 71 -1.53 3.40 -3.62
C ASP A 71 -1.98 3.76 -5.04
N ILE A 72 -1.04 3.79 -6.00
CA ILE A 72 -1.30 4.03 -7.43
C ILE A 72 -1.42 2.68 -8.13
N LEU A 73 -2.56 2.45 -8.76
CA LEU A 73 -2.94 1.19 -9.39
C LEU A 73 -2.98 1.34 -10.92
N PHE A 74 -2.29 0.45 -11.62
CA PHE A 74 -2.16 0.42 -13.06
C PHE A 74 -2.76 -0.87 -13.66
N PRO A 75 -3.23 -0.83 -14.92
CA PRO A 75 -3.85 -1.99 -15.56
C PRO A 75 -2.83 -3.11 -15.74
N GLY A 76 -3.28 -4.36 -15.60
CA GLY A 76 -2.44 -5.56 -15.70
C GLY A 76 -1.62 -5.85 -14.44
N ILE A 77 -0.83 -4.89 -13.97
CA ILE A 77 0.15 -5.08 -12.87
C ILE A 77 -0.40 -4.84 -11.45
N GLY A 78 -1.51 -4.10 -11.32
CA GLY A 78 -2.04 -3.67 -10.02
C GLY A 78 -1.24 -2.49 -9.46
N GLU A 79 -0.96 -2.50 -8.15
CA GLU A 79 -0.13 -1.47 -7.51
C GLU A 79 1.25 -1.30 -8.17
N ILE A 80 1.63 -0.05 -8.46
CA ILE A 80 2.97 0.33 -8.96
C ILE A 80 3.72 1.22 -7.97
N VAL A 81 3.01 2.11 -7.27
CA VAL A 81 3.56 3.05 -6.29
C VAL A 81 2.73 2.96 -5.02
N GLY A 82 3.40 2.83 -3.88
CA GLY A 82 2.79 2.88 -2.55
C GLY A 82 3.46 3.98 -1.73
N GLY A 83 2.68 4.79 -1.03
CA GLY A 83 3.21 5.94 -0.30
C GLY A 83 2.30 6.43 0.81
N SER A 84 2.80 7.41 1.55
CA SER A 84 2.01 8.09 2.58
C SER A 84 2.64 9.42 3.00
N GLN A 85 1.80 10.29 3.57
CA GLN A 85 2.30 11.30 4.49
C GLN A 85 2.77 10.60 5.77
N ARG A 86 3.92 11.02 6.30
CA ARG A 86 4.49 10.42 7.50
C ARG A 86 3.93 11.10 8.73
N GLU A 87 3.75 10.35 9.82
CA GLU A 87 3.31 10.89 11.09
C GLU A 87 4.40 11.79 11.67
N GLU A 88 4.17 13.09 11.61
CA GLU A 88 5.09 14.14 12.06
C GLU A 88 4.93 14.47 13.54
N ARG A 89 3.80 14.10 14.17
CA ARG A 89 3.54 14.44 15.57
C ARG A 89 4.19 13.41 16.47
N TYR A 90 5.19 13.83 17.25
CA TYR A 90 5.99 12.96 18.10
C TYR A 90 5.16 12.03 18.99
N ASN A 91 4.19 12.57 19.74
CA ASN A 91 3.37 11.78 20.67
C ASN A 91 2.53 10.73 19.94
N VAL A 92 1.91 11.09 18.81
CA VAL A 92 1.11 10.16 18.00
C VAL A 92 1.99 9.05 17.42
N LEU A 93 3.16 9.40 16.89
CA LEU A 93 4.10 8.41 16.36
C LEU A 93 4.57 7.44 17.46
N LYS A 94 4.87 7.95 18.66
CA LYS A 94 5.29 7.14 19.81
C LYS A 94 4.21 6.14 20.23
N GLU A 95 2.96 6.59 20.31
CA GLU A 95 1.82 5.70 20.59
C GLU A 95 1.66 4.60 19.53
N LYS A 96 1.82 4.96 18.25
CA LYS A 96 1.74 3.99 17.15
C LYS A 96 2.88 2.98 17.14
N VAL A 97 4.10 3.40 17.47
CA VAL A 97 5.27 2.51 17.62
C VAL A 97 5.04 1.51 18.76
N ALA A 98 4.55 1.98 19.91
CA ALA A 98 4.20 1.12 21.03
C ALA A 98 3.08 0.13 20.67
N ALA A 99 2.06 0.56 19.92
CA ALA A 99 0.95 -0.28 19.50
C ALA A 99 1.36 -1.44 18.57
N VAL A 100 2.43 -1.29 17.78
CA VAL A 100 2.98 -2.37 16.94
C VAL A 100 4.07 -3.19 17.64
N GLY A 101 4.35 -2.92 18.92
CA GLY A 101 5.29 -3.68 19.74
C GLY A 101 6.76 -3.46 19.38
N ILE A 102 7.11 -2.34 18.73
CA ILE A 102 8.50 -2.00 18.45
C ILE A 102 9.08 -1.24 19.65
N PRO A 103 10.19 -1.68 20.25
CA PRO A 103 10.83 -0.95 21.34
C PRO A 103 11.29 0.46 20.90
N GLU A 104 11.10 1.45 21.78
CA GLU A 104 11.43 2.86 21.47
C GLU A 104 12.93 3.04 21.23
N GLU A 105 13.75 2.29 21.95
CA GLU A 105 15.21 2.29 21.83
C GLU A 105 15.73 1.81 20.47
N GLU A 106 14.95 1.03 19.70
CA GLU A 106 15.35 0.62 18.35
C GLU A 106 15.06 1.72 17.32
N LEU A 107 14.10 2.59 17.62
CA LEU A 107 13.64 3.69 16.76
C LEU A 107 13.99 5.08 17.29
N TRP A 108 14.89 5.19 18.29
CA TRP A 108 15.22 6.45 18.95
C TRP A 108 15.57 7.55 17.93
N TRP A 109 16.46 7.23 16.99
CA TRP A 109 16.94 8.14 15.96
C TRP A 109 15.82 8.57 15.00
N TYR A 110 14.87 7.66 14.72
CA TYR A 110 13.72 7.94 13.86
C TYR A 110 12.72 8.86 14.57
N LEU A 111 12.48 8.62 15.86
CA LEU A 111 11.59 9.44 16.68
C LEU A 111 12.14 10.86 16.92
N GLU A 112 13.46 11.01 17.04
CA GLU A 112 14.10 12.31 17.22
C GLU A 112 13.93 13.25 16.03
N THR A 113 13.72 12.72 14.82
CA THR A 113 13.35 13.54 13.64
C THR A 113 12.04 14.32 13.84
N ARG A 114 11.23 13.97 14.86
CA ARG A 114 10.00 14.67 15.25
C ARG A 114 10.20 15.67 16.39
N LYS A 115 11.36 15.67 17.06
CA LYS A 115 11.65 16.56 18.21
C LYS A 115 12.31 17.88 17.78
N PHE A 116 13.21 17.84 16.80
CA PHE A 116 14.05 18.99 16.46
C PHE A 116 13.69 19.57 15.09
N GLY A 117 12.77 20.54 15.06
CA GLY A 117 12.42 21.25 13.83
C GLY A 117 11.72 20.36 12.80
N THR A 118 10.79 19.50 13.24
CA THR A 118 10.06 18.61 12.34
C THR A 118 9.23 19.37 11.30
N CYS A 119 8.92 18.71 10.19
CA CYS A 119 8.11 19.27 9.11
C CYS A 119 7.03 18.28 8.65
N ILE A 120 6.02 18.81 7.97
CA ILE A 120 5.06 17.97 7.24
C ILE A 120 5.77 17.40 6.01
N HIS A 121 5.90 16.08 5.94
CA HIS A 121 6.61 15.40 4.86
C HIS A 121 5.89 14.12 4.41
N SER A 122 6.04 13.84 3.12
CA SER A 122 5.42 12.69 2.44
C SER A 122 6.45 12.02 1.55
N GLY A 123 6.25 10.73 1.29
CA GLY A 123 7.09 9.98 0.35
C GLY A 123 6.41 8.74 -0.15
N PHE A 124 7.02 8.12 -1.16
CA PHE A 124 6.51 6.91 -1.79
C PHE A 124 7.67 5.99 -2.20
N GLY A 125 7.36 4.71 -2.40
CA GLY A 125 8.22 3.74 -3.03
C GLY A 125 7.63 3.33 -4.38
N LEU A 126 8.50 3.08 -5.35
CA LEU A 126 8.16 2.60 -6.68
C LEU A 126 8.79 1.23 -6.87
N GLY A 127 8.00 0.23 -7.27
CA GLY A 127 8.54 -1.07 -7.69
C GLY A 127 9.19 -0.93 -9.06
N PHE A 128 10.52 -0.79 -9.12
CA PHE A 128 11.24 -0.53 -10.36
C PHE A 128 11.00 -1.63 -11.41
N GLU A 129 11.11 -2.91 -11.04
CA GLU A 129 10.84 -4.03 -11.94
C GLU A 129 9.38 -4.03 -12.43
N ARG A 130 8.41 -3.61 -11.60
CA ARG A 130 7.01 -3.48 -12.02
C ARG A 130 6.82 -2.37 -13.05
N LEU A 131 7.55 -1.25 -12.93
CA LEU A 131 7.56 -0.20 -13.94
C LEU A 131 8.16 -0.69 -15.27
N VAL A 132 9.28 -1.43 -15.22
CA VAL A 132 9.90 -2.02 -16.41
C VAL A 132 8.95 -3.03 -17.06
N GLN A 133 8.31 -3.89 -16.26
CA GLN A 133 7.30 -4.83 -16.73
C GLN A 133 6.14 -4.15 -17.44
N PHE A 134 5.60 -3.07 -16.84
CA PHE A 134 4.52 -2.31 -17.45
C PHE A 134 4.95 -1.66 -18.77
N SER A 135 6.14 -1.07 -18.80
CA SER A 135 6.66 -0.34 -19.97
C SER A 135 7.03 -1.27 -21.13
N THR A 136 7.49 -2.49 -20.84
CA THR A 136 7.90 -3.48 -21.85
C THR A 136 6.76 -4.43 -22.27
N GLY A 137 5.67 -4.51 -21.48
CA GLY A 137 4.56 -5.43 -21.74
C GLY A 137 4.85 -6.89 -21.37
N MET A 138 5.93 -7.16 -20.64
CA MET A 138 6.32 -8.53 -20.25
C MET A 138 5.34 -9.15 -19.26
N GLY A 139 5.04 -10.44 -19.45
CA GLY A 139 4.07 -11.16 -18.62
C GLY A 139 4.56 -11.56 -17.23
N ASN A 140 5.88 -11.63 -17.01
CA ASN A 140 6.49 -12.14 -15.78
C ASN A 140 7.55 -11.16 -15.26
N ILE A 141 7.51 -10.85 -13.95
CA ILE A 141 8.46 -9.95 -13.29
C ILE A 141 9.91 -10.50 -13.31
N ARG A 142 10.08 -11.80 -13.54
CA ARG A 142 11.40 -12.44 -13.67
C ARG A 142 12.13 -12.05 -14.95
N ASP A 143 11.41 -11.64 -15.98
CA ASP A 143 11.98 -11.39 -17.31
C ASP A 143 12.42 -9.92 -17.47
N VAL A 144 12.29 -9.11 -16.41
CA VAL A 144 12.57 -7.67 -16.41
C VAL A 144 13.69 -7.28 -15.45
N ILE A 145 14.40 -8.28 -14.93
CA ILE A 145 15.63 -8.13 -14.16
C ILE A 145 16.65 -9.15 -14.69
N PRO A 146 17.95 -8.83 -14.80
CA PRO A 146 18.92 -9.72 -15.44
C PRO A 146 18.99 -11.12 -14.82
N PHE A 147 19.05 -11.21 -13.49
CA PHE A 147 19.22 -12.46 -12.74
C PHE A 147 18.25 -12.48 -11.54
N PRO A 148 16.98 -12.90 -11.75
CA PRO A 148 15.97 -12.85 -10.70
C PRO A 148 16.31 -13.74 -9.51
N ARG A 149 15.85 -13.36 -8.32
CA ARG A 149 15.98 -14.15 -7.09
C ARG A 149 14.60 -14.56 -6.61
N THR A 150 14.37 -15.87 -6.50
CA THR A 150 13.08 -16.43 -6.06
C THR A 150 13.29 -17.64 -5.15
N PRO A 151 12.29 -18.07 -4.37
CA PRO A 151 12.43 -19.28 -3.55
C PRO A 151 12.95 -20.47 -4.37
N GLY A 152 14.06 -21.07 -3.94
CA GLY A 152 14.73 -22.17 -4.64
C GLY A 152 15.60 -21.78 -5.84
N SER A 153 15.81 -20.49 -6.14
CA SER A 153 16.67 -20.02 -7.24
C SER A 153 17.54 -18.82 -6.87
N ALA A 154 18.86 -19.00 -6.99
CA ALA A 154 19.87 -17.95 -6.84
C ALA A 154 20.97 -18.02 -7.92
N ASN A 155 20.70 -18.71 -9.03
CA ASN A 155 21.61 -18.81 -10.17
C ASN A 155 21.60 -17.54 -11.02
N PHE A 156 22.54 -17.40 -11.95
CA PHE A 156 22.45 -16.37 -12.99
C PHE A 156 21.25 -16.70 -13.88
#